data_AF-A0A7W3TFC1-F1
#
_entry.id   AF-A0A7W3TFC1-F1
#
_cell.length_a   1.000
_cell.length_b   1.000
_cell.length_c   1.000
_cell.angle_alpha   90.00
_cell.angle_beta   90.00
_cell.angle_gamma   90.00
#
_symmetry.space_group_name_H-M   'P 1'
#
loop_
_entity.id
_entity.type
_entity.pdbx_description
1 polymer ?
#
loop_
_entity_poly.entity_id
_entity_poly.type
_entity_poly.pdbx_seq_one_letter_code
_entity_poly.pdbx_strand_id
1 'polypeptide(L)' 'MIGRKPGPLLDGGPGPGWWQQGRCWLGCDRRNLPVQWIGPVEVGVTRADMYGCVDCLSRLRSLVAEETAGRP' A
#
# COMPACT_ATOMS: atom_id res chain seq x y z
N MET A 1 25.24 -2.02 4.49
CA MET A 1 24.74 -2.59 3.22
C MET A 1 23.27 -2.25 3.10
N ILE A 2 22.93 -1.16 2.41
CA ILE A 2 21.54 -0.82 2.09
C ILE A 2 21.12 -1.81 1.02
N GLY A 3 20.46 -2.90 1.43
CA GLY A 3 19.88 -3.86 0.50
C GLY A 3 18.86 -3.13 -0.35
N ARG A 4 19.20 -2.87 -1.61
CA ARG A 4 18.22 -2.52 -2.64
C ARG A 4 17.26 -3.72 -2.74
N LYS A 5 16.18 -3.69 -1.97
CA LYS A 5 15.03 -4.54 -2.23
C LYS A 5 14.63 -4.21 -3.67
N PRO A 6 14.56 -5.20 -4.59
CA PRO A 6 14.26 -4.91 -5.99
C PRO A 6 12.99 -4.08 -6.05
N GLY A 7 13.11 -2.89 -6.65
CA GLY A 7 11.95 -2.11 -7.06
C GLY A 7 11.11 -2.93 -8.03
N PRO A 8 9.84 -2.55 -8.24
CA PRO A 8 8.94 -3.28 -9.12
C PRO A 8 9.60 -3.51 -10.48
N LEU A 9 9.57 -4.76 -10.94
CA LEU A 9 9.91 -5.15 -12.30
C LEU A 9 9.03 -4.32 -13.24
N LEU A 10 9.66 -3.37 -13.90
CA LEU A 10 9.13 -2.43 -14.87
C LEU A 10 9.02 -3.07 -16.26
N ASP A 11 8.40 -4.25 -16.35
CA ASP A 11 8.25 -4.99 -17.61
C ASP A 11 6.85 -5.63 -17.70
N GLY A 12 5.82 -4.78 -17.81
CA GLY A 12 4.57 -5.11 -18.51
C GLY A 12 3.81 -6.40 -18.15
N GLY A 13 3.12 -6.42 -16.99
CA GLY A 13 1.77 -7.02 -16.87
C GLY A 13 1.54 -7.99 -15.69
N PRO A 14 0.29 -8.15 -15.19
CA PRO A 14 -0.99 -7.75 -15.81
C PRO A 14 -1.85 -6.85 -14.89
N GLY A 15 -2.35 -5.73 -15.41
CA GLY A 15 -3.51 -5.02 -14.83
C GLY A 15 -3.59 -5.03 -13.27
N PRO A 16 -4.67 -5.51 -12.64
CA PRO A 16 -4.95 -5.42 -11.19
C PRO A 16 -3.98 -6.17 -10.24
N GLY A 17 -2.73 -6.44 -10.63
CA GLY A 17 -1.77 -7.37 -10.03
C GLY A 17 -0.76 -6.84 -9.00
N TRP A 18 -1.06 -5.81 -8.20
CA TRP A 18 -0.14 -5.31 -7.14
C TRP A 18 -0.45 -5.87 -5.74
N TRP A 19 -1.03 -7.07 -5.70
CA TRP A 19 -1.34 -7.81 -4.47
C TRP A 19 -0.23 -8.81 -4.14
N GLN A 20 0.15 -8.90 -2.87
CA GLN A 20 1.08 -9.88 -2.32
C GLN A 20 0.57 -10.43 -0.99
N GLN A 21 1.06 -11.59 -0.56
CA GLN A 21 0.78 -12.08 0.80
C GLN A 21 1.54 -11.22 1.81
N GLY A 22 0.87 -10.70 2.85
CA GLY A 22 1.55 -9.86 3.83
C GLY A 22 0.72 -9.44 5.04
N ARG A 23 1.12 -8.33 5.64
CA ARG A 23 0.49 -7.68 6.80
C ARG A 23 -0.22 -6.40 6.34
N CYS A 24 -1.43 -6.16 6.80
CA CYS A 24 -2.14 -4.90 6.55
C CYS A 24 -1.74 -3.83 7.57
N TRP A 25 -1.26 -2.67 7.10
CA TRP A 25 -0.75 -1.59 7.94
C TRP A 25 -1.80 -0.52 8.27
N LEU A 26 -2.95 -0.54 7.58
CA LEU A 26 -4.06 0.43 7.75
C LEU A 26 -4.94 0.20 9.01
N GLY A 27 -4.43 -0.52 10.01
CA GLY A 27 -5.04 -0.61 11.35
C GLY A 27 -5.67 -1.94 11.74
N CYS A 28 -6.03 -2.83 10.79
CA CYS A 28 -6.57 -4.15 11.16
C CYS A 28 -5.50 -5.18 11.59
N ASP A 29 -4.23 -4.90 11.31
CA ASP A 29 -3.05 -5.73 11.66
C ASP A 29 -3.14 -7.23 11.30
N ARG A 30 -4.06 -7.61 10.42
CA ARG A 30 -4.15 -8.98 9.94
C ARG A 30 -2.89 -9.32 9.13
N ARG A 31 -2.47 -10.59 9.24
CA ARG A 31 -1.29 -11.17 8.58
C ARG A 31 -1.74 -12.33 7.70
N ASN A 32 -0.86 -12.76 6.78
CA ASN A 32 -1.14 -13.83 5.82
C ASN A 32 -2.45 -13.62 5.03
N LEU A 33 -2.72 -12.37 4.64
CA LEU A 33 -3.79 -12.03 3.68
C LEU A 33 -3.24 -11.30 2.47
N PRO A 34 -3.95 -11.31 1.32
CA PRO A 34 -3.60 -10.47 0.19
C PRO A 34 -3.60 -9.00 0.63
N VAL A 35 -2.46 -8.35 0.43
CA VAL A 35 -2.26 -6.93 0.69
C VAL A 35 -1.66 -6.26 -0.52
N GLN A 36 -1.88 -4.97 -0.62
CA GLN A 36 -1.76 -4.23 -1.84
C GLN A 36 -0.98 -2.93 -1.54
N TRP A 37 0.07 -2.65 -2.33
CA TRP A 37 1.07 -1.58 -2.08
C TRP A 37 0.50 -0.16 -2.16
N ILE A 38 0.45 0.54 -1.04
CA ILE A 38 -0.13 1.90 -0.97
C ILE A 38 0.87 2.96 -1.43
N GLY A 39 2.12 2.79 -1.03
CA GLY A 39 3.16 3.80 -1.19
C GLY A 39 4.26 3.66 -0.14
N PRO A 40 5.37 4.39 -0.28
CA PRO A 40 6.36 4.51 0.77
C PRO A 40 5.81 5.32 1.95
N VAL A 41 6.20 4.94 3.17
CA VAL A 41 5.96 5.71 4.41
C VAL A 41 7.30 6.01 5.08
N GLU A 42 7.40 7.20 5.68
CA GLU A 42 8.59 7.67 6.40
C GLU A 42 8.24 7.98 7.86
N VAL A 43 9.05 7.48 8.79
CA VAL A 43 8.97 7.76 10.23
C VAL A 43 10.37 8.10 10.72
N GLY A 44 10.62 9.39 10.97
CA GLY A 44 11.97 9.90 11.24
C GLY A 44 12.90 9.62 10.05
N VAL A 45 14.04 8.97 10.32
CA VAL A 45 15.02 8.58 9.29
C VAL A 45 14.71 7.22 8.64
N THR A 46 13.60 6.58 9.00
CA THR A 46 13.25 5.23 8.51
C THR A 46 12.19 5.30 7.43
N ARG A 47 12.44 4.64 6.29
CA ARG A 47 11.51 4.52 5.16
C ARG A 47 11.16 3.06 4.88
N ALA A 48 9.89 2.77 4.65
CA ALA A 48 9.42 1.43 4.30
C ALA A 48 8.23 1.47 3.33
N ASP A 49 7.98 0.37 2.61
CA ASP A 49 6.77 0.20 1.80
C ASP A 49 5.55 -0.12 2.68
N MET A 50 4.46 0.61 2.50
CA MET A 50 3.21 0.38 3.21
C MET A 50 2.21 -0.41 2.35
N TYR A 51 1.51 -1.36 2.97
CA TYR A 51 0.55 -2.23 2.30
C TYR A 51 -0.79 -2.30 3.06
N GLY A 52 -1.89 -2.45 2.33
CA GLY A 52 -3.24 -2.58 2.89
C GLY A 52 -4.02 -3.76 2.33
N CYS A 53 -4.91 -4.39 3.10
CA CYS A 53 -5.81 -5.40 2.58
C CYS A 53 -7.03 -4.77 1.88
N VAL A 54 -7.82 -5.59 1.17
CA VAL A 54 -9.00 -5.13 0.40
C VAL A 54 -9.98 -4.33 1.25
N ASP A 55 -10.36 -4.82 2.42
CA ASP A 55 -11.34 -4.16 3.28
C ASP A 55 -10.85 -2.77 3.73
N CYS A 56 -9.60 -2.68 4.17
CA CYS A 56 -9.02 -1.42 4.63
C CYS A 56 -8.77 -0.43 3.48
N LEU A 57 -8.40 -0.92 2.29
CA LEU A 57 -8.17 -0.07 1.13
C LEU A 57 -9.47 0.51 0.57
N SER A 58 -10.57 -0.24 0.60
CA SER A 58 -11.89 0.29 0.25
C SER A 58 -12.25 1.48 1.14
N ARG A 59 -12.05 1.35 2.46
CA ARG A 59 -12.27 2.47 3.40
C ARG A 59 -11.34 3.66 3.12
N LEU A 60 -10.05 3.41 2.88
CA LEU A 60 -9.10 4.48 2.59
C LEU A 60 -9.48 5.25 1.31
N ARG A 61 -9.91 4.56 0.26
CA ARG A 61 -10.34 5.18 -0.99
C ARG A 61 -11.55 6.09 -0.80
N SER A 62 -12.53 5.69 0.01
CA SER A 62 -13.66 6.56 0.38
C SER A 62 -13.19 7.85 1.05
N LEU A 63 -12.32 7.73 2.06
CA LEU A 63 -11.77 8.91 2.75
C LEU A 63 -11.00 9.85 1.81
N VAL A 64 -10.19 9.30 0.90
CA VAL A 64 -9.47 10.11 -0.10
C VAL A 64 -10.44 10.79 -1.06
N ALA A 65 -11.48 10.10 -1.52
CA ALA A 65 -12.50 10.67 -2.39
C ALA A 65 -13.25 11.82 -1.70
N GLU A 66 -13.65 11.64 -0.44
CA GLU A 66 -14.32 12.67 0.38
C GLU A 66 -13.43 13.92 0.56
N GLU A 67 -12.16 13.74 0.93
CA GLU A 67 -11.21 14.84 1.12
C GLU A 67 -10.93 15.60 -0.17
N THR A 68 -10.83 14.88 -1.29
CA THR A 68 -10.50 15.51 -2.59
C THR A 68 -11.70 16.14 -3.27
N ALA A 69 -12.92 15.69 -2.96
CA ALA A 69 -14.16 16.28 -3.47
C ALA A 69 -14.49 17.65 -2.83
N GLY A 70 -13.95 17.96 -1.65
CA GLY A 70 -14.26 19.17 -0.88
C GLY A 70 -13.29 20.34 -1.05
N ARG A 71 -12.25 20.22 -1.89
CA ARG A 71 -11.25 21.28 -2.09
C ARG A 71 -11.59 22.11 -3.34
N PRO A 72 -11.91 23.41 -3.22
CA PRO A 72 -12.16 24.29 -4.37
C PRO A 72 -10.89 24.51 -5.21
#